data_AF-A0A804NNJ4-F1
#
_entry.id   AF-A0A804NNJ4-F1
#
_cell.length_a   1.000
_cell.length_b   1.000
_cell.length_c   1.000
_cell.angle_alpha   90.00
_cell.angle_beta   90.00
_cell.angle_gamma   90.00
#
_symmetry.space_group_name_H-M   'P 1'
#
loop_
_entity.id
_entity.type
_entity.pdbx_description
1 polymer ?
#
loop_
_entity_poly.entity_id
_entity_poly.type
_entity_poly.pdbx_seq_one_letter_code
_entity_poly.pdbx_strand_id
1 'polypeptide(L)'
;MAFHRRDEKWWLPVPRVPPGGLHNKTRKQLQHKRDCANQILKAAMAINSNTLAEMEVPEPYLDSLPKNGRSTLGDIIYRYITSDQFSPECLLDCLDLSMEYQALEVANRVEASIILGFREDSKDLEFYKWEGNLSQLLQNVRNKLNQVASSWSREEKDHCLEETEKSFSYSGGLLRHIFT
;
A
#
# COMPACT_ATOMS: atom_id res chain seq x y z
N MET A 1 38.65 -15.37 3.54
CA MET A 1 37.97 -16.44 2.77
C MET A 1 37.18 -15.78 1.63
N ALA A 2 37.16 -16.38 0.44
CA ALA A 2 36.36 -15.88 -0.68
C ALA A 2 34.91 -16.38 -0.52
N PHE A 3 33.94 -15.49 -0.64
CA PHE A 3 32.54 -15.90 -0.70
C PHE A 3 32.31 -16.70 -1.99
N HIS A 4 31.52 -17.77 -1.93
CA HIS A 4 31.14 -18.49 -3.14
C HIS A 4 30.33 -17.54 -4.02
N ARG A 5 30.68 -17.47 -5.31
CA ARG A 5 29.89 -16.70 -6.28
C ARG A 5 28.47 -17.27 -6.27
N ARG A 6 27.45 -16.43 -6.19
CA ARG A 6 26.08 -16.88 -6.45
C ARG A 6 25.93 -17.01 -7.96
N ASP A 7 25.73 -18.23 -8.45
CA ASP A 7 25.62 -18.50 -9.90
C ASP A 7 24.50 -17.69 -10.56
N GLU A 8 23.42 -17.43 -9.81
CA GLU A 8 22.28 -16.58 -10.24
C GLU A 8 22.67 -15.14 -10.58
N LYS A 9 23.82 -14.64 -10.08
CA LYS A 9 24.29 -13.28 -10.31
C LYS A 9 25.74 -13.30 -10.80
N TRP A 10 26.01 -14.13 -11.80
CA TRP A 10 27.34 -14.36 -12.36
C TRP A 10 28.08 -13.09 -12.82
N TRP A 11 27.34 -12.03 -13.15
CA TRP A 11 27.86 -10.73 -13.57
C TRP A 11 28.40 -9.87 -12.41
N LEU A 12 28.11 -10.20 -11.15
CA LEU A 12 28.59 -9.43 -10.01
C LEU A 12 29.99 -9.89 -9.58
N PRO A 13 30.89 -8.94 -9.19
CA PRO A 13 32.18 -9.30 -8.64
C PRO A 13 32.03 -10.01 -7.29
N VAL A 14 32.93 -10.95 -7.02
CA VAL A 14 32.91 -11.73 -5.76
C VAL A 14 33.57 -10.91 -4.64
N PRO A 15 32.84 -10.56 -3.57
CA PRO A 15 33.42 -9.84 -2.45
C PRO A 15 34.50 -10.68 -1.75
N ARG A 16 35.60 -10.04 -1.32
CA ARG A 16 36.66 -10.68 -0.53
C ARG A 16 36.88 -9.96 0.79
N VAL A 17 37.18 -10.74 1.83
CA VAL A 17 37.56 -10.25 3.16
C VAL A 17 38.89 -10.87 3.60
N PRO A 18 39.68 -10.21 4.46
CA PRO A 18 40.91 -10.76 5.01
C PRO A 18 40.70 -12.12 5.70
N PRO A 19 41.73 -12.96 5.86
CA PRO A 19 41.63 -14.26 6.52
C PRO A 19 41.05 -14.19 7.95
N GLY A 20 41.41 -13.15 8.71
CA GLY A 20 40.86 -12.89 10.05
C GLY A 20 39.49 -12.18 10.06
N GLY A 21 38.85 -12.04 8.90
CA GLY A 21 37.62 -11.26 8.74
C GLY A 21 37.83 -9.76 8.83
N LEU A 22 36.72 -9.02 8.96
CA LEU A 22 36.75 -7.57 9.10
C LEU A 22 36.93 -7.16 10.57
N HIS A 23 37.75 -6.13 10.79
CA HIS A 23 37.90 -5.49 12.09
C HIS A 23 36.53 -5.10 12.68
N ASN A 24 36.40 -5.19 14.00
CA ASN A 24 35.12 -4.93 14.69
C ASN A 24 34.58 -3.52 14.37
N LYS A 25 35.45 -2.51 14.30
CA LYS A 25 35.09 -1.14 13.90
C LYS A 25 34.46 -1.10 12.51
N THR A 26 35.06 -1.77 11.52
CA THR A 26 34.55 -1.86 10.15
C THR A 26 33.22 -2.61 10.08
N ARG A 27 33.07 -3.71 10.84
CA ARG A 27 31.80 -4.44 10.92
C ARG A 27 30.68 -3.56 11.48
N LYS A 28 30.92 -2.83 12.57
CA LYS A 28 29.95 -1.88 13.14
C LYS A 28 29.57 -0.77 12.15
N GLN A 29 30.53 -0.26 11.39
CA GLN A 29 30.24 0.75 10.35
C GLN A 29 29.40 0.20 9.20
N LEU A 30 29.68 -1.01 8.71
CA LEU A 30 28.87 -1.66 7.67
C LEU A 30 27.46 -1.96 8.16
N GLN A 31 27.34 -2.42 9.41
CA GLN A 31 26.07 -2.66 10.07
C GLN A 31 25.23 -1.38 10.15
N HIS A 32 25.84 -0.27 10.60
CA HIS A 32 25.18 1.03 10.62
C HIS A 32 24.72 1.47 9.22
N LYS A 33 25.58 1.35 8.20
CA LYS A 33 25.20 1.66 6.81
C LYS A 33 24.04 0.81 6.30
N ARG A 34 24.02 -0.49 6.61
CA ARG A 34 22.93 -1.40 6.27
C ARG A 34 21.62 -0.96 6.92
N ASP A 35 21.67 -0.61 8.19
CA ASP A 35 20.47 -0.22 8.94
C ASP A 35 19.92 1.13 8.44
N CYS A 36 20.79 2.10 8.12
CA CYS A 36 20.39 3.33 7.43
C CYS A 36 19.74 3.05 6.06
N ALA A 37 20.34 2.20 5.23
CA ALA A 37 19.77 1.84 3.93
C ALA A 37 18.40 1.15 4.07
N ASN A 38 18.23 0.29 5.08
CA ASN A 38 16.95 -0.36 5.36
C ASN A 38 15.87 0.65 5.80
N GLN A 39 16.22 1.70 6.55
CA GLN A 39 15.26 2.75 6.91
C GLN A 39 14.80 3.54 5.68
N ILE A 40 15.74 3.89 4.80
CA ILE A 40 15.42 4.55 3.52
C ILE A 40 14.51 3.66 2.67
N LEU A 41 14.83 2.37 2.56
CA LEU A 41 13.99 1.40 1.84
C LEU A 41 12.57 1.33 2.42
N LYS A 42 12.42 1.26 3.74
CA LYS A 42 11.11 1.24 4.40
C LYS A 42 10.30 2.50 4.11
N ALA A 43 10.93 3.68 4.19
CA ALA A 43 10.26 4.94 3.88
C ALA A 43 9.81 4.98 2.42
N ALA A 44 10.68 4.59 1.49
CA ALA A 44 10.36 4.53 0.07
C ALA A 44 9.21 3.54 -0.23
N MET A 45 9.22 2.35 0.38
CA MET A 45 8.15 1.37 0.25
C MET A 45 6.82 1.89 0.80
N ALA A 46 6.84 2.61 1.93
CA ALA A 46 5.63 3.21 2.51
C ALA A 46 5.03 4.28 1.59
N ILE A 47 5.85 5.16 1.02
CA ILE A 47 5.40 6.16 0.04
C ILE A 47 4.80 5.47 -1.17
N ASN A 48 5.52 4.49 -1.75
CA ASN A 48 5.03 3.74 -2.92
C ASN A 48 3.70 3.03 -2.63
N SER A 49 3.57 2.42 -1.46
CA SER A 49 2.33 1.74 -1.04
C SER A 49 1.15 2.71 -0.93
N ASN A 50 1.36 3.90 -0.35
CA ASN A 50 0.31 4.91 -0.22
C ASN A 50 -0.10 5.45 -1.59
N THR A 51 0.87 5.77 -2.45
CA THR A 51 0.59 6.22 -3.81
C THR A 51 -0.22 5.19 -4.60
N LEU A 52 0.13 3.91 -4.53
CA LEU A 52 -0.63 2.84 -5.19
C LEU A 52 -2.06 2.69 -4.65
N ALA A 53 -2.26 2.84 -3.34
CA ALA A 53 -3.59 2.75 -2.73
C ALA A 53 -4.52 3.91 -3.11
N GLU A 54 -3.96 5.06 -3.48
CA GLU A 54 -4.72 6.24 -3.95
C GLU A 54 -4.99 6.20 -5.47
N MET A 55 -4.37 5.29 -6.21
CA MET A 55 -4.62 5.15 -7.65
C MET A 55 -5.99 4.54 -7.90
N GLU A 56 -6.69 5.07 -8.92
CA GLU A 56 -7.94 4.47 -9.38
C GLU A 56 -7.67 3.07 -9.95
N VAL A 57 -8.51 2.11 -9.55
CA VAL A 57 -8.41 0.73 -10.04
C VAL A 57 -8.83 0.70 -11.52
N PRO A 58 -7.98 0.18 -12.44
CA PRO A 58 -8.33 0.16 -13.86
C PRO A 58 -9.60 -0.66 -14.15
N GLU A 59 -10.52 -0.12 -14.94
CA GLU A 59 -11.76 -0.82 -15.36
C GLU A 59 -11.52 -2.21 -15.97
N PRO A 60 -10.49 -2.45 -16.83
CA PRO A 60 -10.23 -3.80 -17.34
C PRO A 60 -9.91 -4.82 -16.23
N TYR A 61 -9.32 -4.38 -15.12
CA TYR A 61 -9.10 -5.24 -13.97
C TYR A 61 -10.43 -5.56 -13.29
N LEU A 62 -11.28 -4.55 -13.06
CA LEU A 62 -12.61 -4.72 -12.46
C LEU A 62 -13.52 -5.66 -13.28
N ASP A 63 -13.45 -5.57 -14.60
CA ASP A 63 -14.22 -6.42 -15.52
C ASP A 63 -13.71 -7.87 -15.56
N SER A 64 -12.44 -8.08 -15.21
CA SER A 64 -11.83 -9.42 -15.13
C SER A 64 -12.12 -10.16 -13.82
N LEU A 65 -12.61 -9.44 -12.80
CA LEU A 65 -12.83 -10.02 -11.47
C LEU A 65 -13.95 -11.08 -11.48
N PRO A 66 -13.84 -12.14 -10.66
CA PRO A 66 -14.92 -13.09 -10.47
C PRO A 66 -16.19 -12.42 -9.93
N LYS A 67 -17.34 -13.09 -10.09
CA LYS A 67 -18.65 -12.52 -9.73
C LYS A 67 -18.90 -12.36 -8.23
N ASN A 68 -18.13 -13.02 -7.36
CA ASN A 68 -18.31 -12.97 -5.91
C ASN A 68 -17.00 -13.30 -5.18
N GLY A 69 -16.90 -12.86 -3.93
CA GLY A 69 -15.69 -13.04 -3.10
C GLY A 69 -15.29 -14.50 -2.88
N ARG A 70 -16.24 -15.44 -2.84
CA ARG A 70 -15.94 -16.88 -2.69
C ARG A 70 -15.22 -17.46 -3.90
N SER A 71 -15.63 -17.08 -5.12
CA SER A 71 -14.94 -17.50 -6.35
C SER A 71 -13.50 -16.97 -6.41
N THR A 72 -13.26 -15.78 -5.87
CA THR A 72 -11.92 -15.17 -5.81
C THR A 72 -11.04 -15.84 -4.74
N LEU A 73 -11.53 -15.95 -3.51
CA LEU A 73 -10.78 -16.48 -2.37
C LEU A 73 -10.64 -18.01 -2.40
N GLY A 74 -11.56 -18.71 -3.06
CA GLY A 74 -11.71 -20.16 -2.96
C GLY A 74 -12.24 -20.61 -1.61
N ASP A 75 -12.66 -21.88 -1.54
CA ASP A 75 -13.46 -22.40 -0.43
C ASP A 75 -12.76 -22.37 0.94
N ILE A 76 -11.45 -22.64 0.97
CA ILE A 76 -10.71 -22.71 2.24
C ILE A 76 -10.55 -21.31 2.83
N ILE A 77 -10.00 -20.37 2.05
CA ILE A 77 -9.75 -19.01 2.51
C ILE A 77 -11.07 -18.32 2.84
N TYR A 78 -12.08 -18.45 1.97
CA TYR A 78 -13.41 -17.89 2.21
C TYR A 78 -13.99 -18.35 3.54
N ARG A 79 -13.99 -19.67 3.81
CA ARG A 79 -14.53 -20.24 5.05
C ARG A 79 -13.82 -19.72 6.30
N TYR A 80 -12.50 -19.55 6.24
CA TYR A 80 -11.74 -19.00 7.37
C TYR A 80 -12.04 -17.53 7.61
N ILE A 81 -12.02 -16.71 6.55
CA ILE A 81 -12.27 -15.26 6.66
C ILE A 81 -13.71 -14.99 7.12
N THR A 82 -14.69 -15.77 6.68
CA THR A 82 -16.09 -15.63 7.10
C THR A 82 -16.41 -16.35 8.42
N SER A 83 -15.41 -16.82 9.16
CA SER A 83 -15.62 -17.47 10.45
C SER A 83 -15.83 -16.43 11.56
N ASP A 84 -16.77 -16.71 12.48
CA ASP A 84 -16.99 -15.86 13.67
C ASP A 84 -15.75 -15.73 14.57
N GLN A 85 -14.80 -16.67 14.47
CA GLN A 85 -13.54 -16.69 15.21
C GLN A 85 -12.35 -16.56 14.27
N PHE A 86 -12.38 -15.56 13.39
CA PHE A 86 -11.29 -15.29 12.46
C PHE A 86 -10.00 -14.86 13.20
N SER A 87 -8.88 -15.51 12.87
CA SER A 87 -7.52 -15.05 13.18
C SER A 87 -6.68 -15.10 11.90
N PRO A 88 -6.04 -13.99 11.50
CA PRO A 88 -5.19 -13.95 10.32
C PRO A 88 -3.94 -14.83 10.48
N GLU A 89 -3.37 -14.92 11.68
CA GLU A 89 -2.23 -15.80 11.97
C GLU A 89 -2.59 -17.27 11.74
N CYS A 90 -3.73 -17.72 12.28
CA CYS A 90 -4.21 -19.09 12.06
C CYS A 90 -4.49 -19.38 10.59
N LEU A 91 -5.02 -18.41 9.83
CA LEU A 91 -5.19 -18.58 8.39
C LEU A 91 -3.84 -18.77 7.69
N LEU A 92 -2.87 -17.91 7.98
CA LEU A 92 -1.55 -17.96 7.35
C LEU A 92 -0.80 -19.27 7.67
N ASP A 93 -0.92 -19.79 8.89
CA ASP A 93 -0.36 -21.08 9.29
C ASP A 93 -0.98 -22.26 8.53
N CYS A 94 -2.19 -22.10 7.97
CA CYS A 94 -2.90 -23.13 7.21
C CYS A 94 -2.65 -23.05 5.69
N LEU A 95 -1.91 -22.07 5.20
CA LEU A 95 -1.64 -21.87 3.78
C LEU A 95 -0.23 -22.32 3.40
N ASP A 96 -0.08 -22.91 2.22
CA ASP A 96 1.25 -23.15 1.64
C ASP A 96 1.83 -21.84 1.12
N LEU A 97 2.71 -21.24 1.90
CA LEU A 97 3.44 -20.00 1.58
C LEU A 97 4.94 -20.28 1.37
N SER A 98 5.29 -21.52 1.00
CA SER A 98 6.68 -21.96 0.89
C SER A 98 7.47 -21.30 -0.24
N MET A 99 6.81 -20.89 -1.32
CA MET A 99 7.42 -20.11 -2.40
C MET A 99 6.73 -18.76 -2.60
N GLU A 100 7.49 -17.84 -3.17
CA GLU A 100 7.04 -16.49 -3.51
C GLU A 100 5.77 -16.49 -4.37
N TYR A 101 5.67 -17.43 -5.33
CA TYR A 101 4.51 -17.55 -6.20
C TYR A 101 3.21 -17.85 -5.43
N GLN A 102 3.22 -18.81 -4.49
CA GLN A 102 2.00 -19.10 -3.72
C GLN A 102 1.60 -17.92 -2.82
N ALA A 103 2.58 -17.25 -2.20
CA ALA A 103 2.31 -16.07 -1.37
C ALA A 103 1.68 -14.94 -2.20
N LEU A 104 2.21 -14.70 -3.40
CA LEU A 104 1.67 -13.70 -4.32
C LEU A 104 0.26 -14.07 -4.82
N GLU A 105 0.01 -15.35 -5.13
CA GLU A 105 -1.31 -15.81 -5.54
C GLU A 105 -2.35 -15.58 -4.43
N VAL A 106 -2.02 -15.90 -3.17
CA VAL A 106 -2.90 -15.63 -2.02
C VAL A 106 -3.15 -14.13 -1.86
N ALA A 107 -2.12 -13.29 -1.92
CA ALA A 107 -2.26 -11.84 -1.81
C ALA A 107 -3.19 -11.28 -2.91
N ASN A 108 -2.98 -11.68 -4.17
CA ASN A 108 -3.83 -11.26 -5.29
C ASN A 108 -5.30 -11.64 -5.10
N ARG A 109 -5.57 -12.84 -4.56
CA ARG A 109 -6.93 -13.32 -4.29
C ARG A 109 -7.61 -12.52 -3.18
N VAL A 110 -6.88 -12.19 -2.12
CA VAL A 110 -7.39 -11.36 -1.02
C VAL A 110 -7.67 -9.95 -1.52
N GLU A 111 -6.74 -9.31 -2.22
CA GLU A 111 -6.91 -7.97 -2.78
C GLU A 111 -8.11 -7.90 -3.72
N ALA A 112 -8.23 -8.84 -4.66
CA ALA A 112 -9.38 -8.93 -5.56
C ALA A 112 -10.71 -9.10 -4.81
N SER A 113 -10.74 -9.83 -3.69
CA SER A 113 -11.95 -9.99 -2.88
C SER A 113 -12.33 -8.72 -2.13
N ILE A 114 -11.35 -7.95 -1.67
CA ILE A 114 -11.54 -6.66 -1.02
C ILE A 114 -12.14 -5.67 -2.02
N ILE A 115 -11.56 -5.58 -3.21
CA ILE A 115 -12.06 -4.70 -4.28
C ILE A 115 -13.50 -5.06 -4.66
N LEU A 116 -13.83 -6.36 -4.77
CA LEU A 116 -15.20 -6.80 -5.02
C LEU A 116 -16.16 -6.37 -3.90
N GLY A 117 -15.79 -6.57 -2.63
CA GLY A 117 -16.61 -6.16 -1.48
C GLY A 117 -16.90 -4.66 -1.48
N PHE A 118 -15.87 -3.82 -1.68
CA PHE A 118 -16.07 -2.38 -1.78
C PHE A 118 -16.93 -1.97 -2.98
N ARG A 119 -16.85 -2.67 -4.12
CA ARG A 119 -17.70 -2.39 -5.29
C ARG A 119 -19.18 -2.71 -5.04
N GLU A 120 -19.47 -3.70 -4.20
CA GLU A 120 -20.84 -4.01 -3.78
C GLU A 120 -21.33 -3.00 -2.74
N ASP A 121 -20.56 -2.77 -1.67
CA ASP A 121 -20.94 -1.86 -0.58
C ASP A 121 -21.07 -0.40 -1.03
N SER A 122 -20.19 0.06 -1.93
CA SER A 122 -20.24 1.43 -2.45
C SER A 122 -21.52 1.75 -3.23
N LYS A 123 -22.23 0.75 -3.78
CA LYS A 123 -23.52 0.96 -4.44
C LYS A 123 -24.64 1.25 -3.45
N ASP A 124 -24.52 0.72 -2.24
CA ASP A 124 -25.54 0.80 -1.20
C ASP A 124 -25.26 1.89 -0.15
N LEU A 125 -24.03 2.39 -0.08
CA LEU A 125 -23.65 3.47 0.83
C LEU A 125 -24.10 4.84 0.29
N GLU A 126 -25.14 5.39 0.93
CA GLU A 126 -25.62 6.77 0.72
C GLU A 126 -24.51 7.83 0.81
N PHE A 127 -23.43 7.55 1.56
CA PHE A 127 -22.27 8.44 1.66
C PHE A 127 -21.63 8.76 0.30
N TYR A 128 -21.66 7.81 -0.65
CA TYR A 128 -21.11 8.02 -2.00
C TYR A 128 -22.16 8.52 -3.00
N LYS A 129 -23.42 8.71 -2.58
CA LYS A 129 -24.49 9.26 -3.41
C LYS A 129 -24.60 10.76 -3.17
N TRP A 130 -24.69 11.53 -4.25
CA TRP A 130 -24.82 12.98 -4.21
C TRP A 130 -26.14 13.39 -4.88
N GLU A 131 -26.90 14.26 -4.22
CA GLU A 131 -28.07 14.89 -4.84
C GLU A 131 -27.62 15.91 -5.88
N GLY A 132 -27.77 15.54 -7.16
CA GLY A 132 -27.42 16.37 -8.30
C GLY A 132 -26.14 15.93 -9.01
N ASN A 133 -25.72 16.72 -10.00
CA ASN A 133 -24.54 16.39 -10.78
C ASN A 133 -23.25 16.72 -9.99
N LEU A 134 -22.47 15.69 -9.65
CA LEU A 134 -21.23 15.84 -8.87
C LEU A 134 -20.24 16.82 -9.51
N SER A 135 -20.10 16.82 -10.84
CA SER A 135 -19.18 17.75 -11.53
C SER A 135 -19.59 19.21 -11.34
N GLN A 136 -20.89 19.50 -11.43
CA GLN A 136 -21.41 20.85 -11.13
C GLN A 136 -21.23 21.22 -9.67
N LEU A 137 -21.49 20.30 -8.73
CA LEU A 137 -21.28 20.53 -7.30
C LEU A 137 -19.83 20.88 -7.00
N LEU A 138 -18.88 20.08 -7.49
CA LEU A 138 -17.45 20.31 -7.32
C LEU A 138 -17.00 21.63 -7.97
N GLN A 139 -17.52 21.97 -9.15
CA GLN A 139 -17.23 23.25 -9.80
C GLN A 139 -17.74 24.44 -8.98
N ASN A 140 -18.93 24.32 -8.38
CA ASN A 140 -19.50 25.36 -7.53
C ASN A 140 -18.67 25.57 -6.26
N VAL A 141 -18.22 24.48 -5.62
CA VAL A 141 -17.31 24.55 -4.46
C VAL A 141 -16.00 25.22 -4.85
N ARG A 142 -15.38 24.81 -5.98
CA ARG A 142 -14.15 25.43 -6.49
C ARG A 142 -14.31 26.93 -6.72
N ASN A 143 -15.38 27.34 -7.37
CA ASN A 143 -15.66 28.77 -7.63
C ASN A 143 -15.80 29.54 -6.31
N LYS A 144 -16.46 28.97 -5.31
CA LYS A 144 -16.64 29.59 -4.00
C LYS A 144 -15.33 29.68 -3.21
N LEU A 145 -14.51 28.63 -3.23
CA LEU A 145 -13.18 28.65 -2.63
C LEU A 145 -12.28 29.72 -3.28
N ASN A 146 -12.28 29.81 -4.61
CA ASN A 146 -11.55 30.84 -5.33
C ASN A 146 -12.02 32.25 -4.98
N GLN A 147 -13.34 32.44 -4.81
CA GLN A 147 -13.90 33.72 -4.37
C GLN A 147 -13.42 34.09 -2.97
N VAL A 148 -13.46 33.17 -2.00
CA VAL A 148 -12.98 33.40 -0.64
C VAL A 148 -11.48 33.70 -0.61
N ALA A 149 -10.69 32.93 -1.37
CA ALA A 149 -9.24 33.12 -1.45
C ALA A 149 -8.83 34.35 -2.27
N SER A 150 -9.75 35.01 -2.98
CA SER A 150 -9.43 36.15 -3.84
C SER A 150 -8.90 37.36 -3.06
N SER A 151 -9.36 37.56 -1.82
CA SER A 151 -8.95 38.66 -0.95
C SER A 151 -7.74 38.33 -0.07
N TRP A 152 -7.25 37.09 -0.10
CA TRP A 152 -6.13 36.67 0.74
C TRP A 152 -4.82 37.29 0.25
N SER A 153 -4.00 37.68 1.22
CA SER A 153 -2.59 38.00 1.02
C SER A 153 -1.82 36.78 0.49
N ARG A 154 -0.59 37.03 0.02
CA ARG A 154 0.24 35.94 -0.50
C ARG A 154 0.67 35.00 0.63
N GLU A 155 0.96 35.57 1.79
CA GLU A 155 1.35 34.87 3.00
C GLU A 155 0.23 33.93 3.49
N GLU A 156 -1.03 34.37 3.46
CA GLU A 156 -2.18 33.53 3.83
C GLU A 156 -2.38 32.35 2.86
N LYS A 157 -2.18 32.58 1.56
CA LYS A 157 -2.26 31.51 0.54
C LYS A 157 -1.15 30.49 0.73
N ASP A 158 0.07 30.96 0.95
CA ASP A 158 1.22 30.09 1.18
C ASP A 158 1.03 29.25 2.45
N HIS A 159 0.54 29.87 3.53
CA HIS A 159 0.23 29.13 4.77
C HIS A 159 -0.86 28.05 4.56
N CYS A 160 -1.92 28.34 3.80
CA CYS A 160 -2.94 27.35 3.49
C CYS A 160 -2.38 26.15 2.69
N LEU A 161 -1.42 26.39 1.80
CA LEU A 161 -0.77 25.31 1.04
C LEU A 161 0.09 24.43 1.95
N GLU A 162 0.78 25.00 2.94
CA GLU A 162 1.55 24.23 3.93
C GLU A 162 0.67 23.27 4.75
N GLU A 163 -0.58 23.64 5.03
CA GLU A 163 -1.51 22.77 5.77
C GLU A 163 -2.00 21.56 4.96
N THR A 164 -1.77 21.54 3.64
CA THR A 164 -2.18 20.44 2.77
C THR A 164 -1.54 19.12 3.21
N GLU A 165 -0.24 19.11 3.52
CA GLU A 165 0.49 17.90 3.93
C GLU A 165 -0.13 17.28 5.20
N LYS A 166 -0.49 18.12 6.18
CA LYS A 166 -1.12 17.65 7.42
C LYS A 166 -2.50 17.04 7.14
N SER A 167 -3.30 17.69 6.28
CA SER A 167 -4.60 17.15 5.88
C SER A 167 -4.47 15.76 5.28
N PHE A 168 -3.55 15.57 4.33
CA PHE A 168 -3.29 14.25 3.71
C PHE A 168 -2.82 13.21 4.74
N SER A 169 -1.95 13.59 5.67
CA SER A 169 -1.49 12.68 6.73
C SER A 169 -2.64 12.20 7.61
N TYR A 170 -3.58 13.07 7.99
CA TYR A 170 -4.72 12.68 8.83
C TYR A 170 -5.71 11.80 8.06
N SER A 171 -6.06 12.18 6.83
CA SER A 171 -6.96 11.37 6.00
C SER A 171 -6.37 10.00 5.65
N GLY A 172 -5.07 9.93 5.37
CA GLY A 172 -4.38 8.65 5.13
C GLY A 172 -4.39 7.75 6.36
N GLY A 173 -4.25 8.32 7.56
CA GLY A 173 -4.41 7.58 8.81
C GLY A 173 -5.81 6.99 8.99
N LEU A 174 -6.85 7.76 8.66
CA LEU A 174 -8.24 7.29 8.72
C LEU A 174 -8.51 6.19 7.70
N LEU A 175 -8.08 6.35 6.44
CA LEU A 175 -8.24 5.33 5.40
C LEU A 175 -7.51 4.05 5.80
N ARG A 176 -6.31 4.14 6.38
CA ARG A 176 -5.60 2.96 6.86
C ARG A 176 -6.42 2.17 7.89
N HIS A 177 -7.10 2.83 8.83
CA HIS A 177 -8.00 2.15 9.76
C HIS A 177 -9.22 1.47 9.12
N ILE A 178 -9.59 1.86 7.90
CA ILE A 178 -10.69 1.24 7.14
C ILE A 178 -10.17 0.01 6.36
N PHE A 179 -8.92 0.03 5.90
CA PHE A 179 -8.34 -1.00 5.02
C PHE A 179 -7.36 -1.96 5.71
N THR A 180 -7.10 -1.84 7.03
CA THR A 180 -6.32 -2.78 7.85
C THR A 180 -7.02 -3.08 9.16
#